data_AF-A0A928FK02-F1
#
_entry.id   AF-A0A928FK02-F1
#
_cell.length_a   1.000
_cell.length_b   1.000
_cell.length_c   1.000
_cell.angle_alpha   90.00
_cell.angle_beta   90.00
_cell.angle_gamma   90.00
#
_symmetry.space_group_name_H-M   'P 1'
#
loop_
_entity.id
_entity.type
_entity.pdbx_description
1 polymer ?
#
loop_
_entity_poly.entity_id
_entity_poly.type
_entity_poly.pdbx_seq_one_letter_code
_entity_poly.pdbx_strand_id
1 'polypeptide(L)'
;MMKYKRFLTFFLCLALMITIGGEFFSALGIKASAAEAVTYSNVLDDLSKDSSFNPADYPAKADDYSLQVIQIAEGTNGELFVYVYQPSENTSGIVATKVLMSNTGTNDGLDFYDLDLVSAEGVFYKYLIKGLTRKEEYTRKYLIISIFRPWNDDYGDSTQEGTIGSEKAYPVELIFTYETSIDGTITISAEYTEDIITVIDECAGEIYYDNATPSGQTGYLSHYYAFSTNKPIDSIYKAYIDFDYDYHYYLHTGGLSQPTKIDEQRSESVEITKDEIINLPSGSFWFVFWGKYSYDYPRINSTKDFLAQEGTDLTDQSKNAISQQQWIFRYYESDYNSSYLSTSTMEEWSHVTDIRMFRLIYEYNGQIYDVGVVADVVGEDNVSDGSGKPTYIWEGWKKDFEDVMKFLMIIAIFLLFSFLSGPLGFILKIIYEGVTFLLSLVLKILLFPFKFFVWLLKKNE
;
A
#
# COMPACT_ATOMS: atom_id res chain seq x y z
N MET A 1 -1.38 -4.21 -79.74
CA MET A 1 -1.71 -2.80 -79.41
C MET A 1 -2.77 -2.63 -78.31
N MET A 2 -3.82 -3.47 -78.25
CA MET A 2 -4.93 -3.30 -77.30
C MET A 2 -4.62 -3.64 -75.82
N LYS A 3 -3.62 -4.50 -75.56
CA LYS A 3 -3.17 -4.85 -74.19
C LYS A 3 -2.34 -3.74 -73.52
N TYR A 4 -1.57 -2.98 -74.29
CA TYR A 4 -0.79 -1.83 -73.79
C TYR A 4 -1.67 -0.61 -73.47
N LYS A 5 -2.76 -0.40 -74.22
CA LYS A 5 -3.71 0.69 -73.93
C LYS A 5 -4.39 0.50 -72.57
N ARG A 6 -4.77 -0.73 -72.20
CA ARG A 6 -5.39 -1.01 -70.90
C ARG A 6 -4.43 -0.81 -69.72
N PHE A 7 -3.15 -1.14 -69.90
CA PHE A 7 -2.12 -0.94 -68.88
C PHE A 7 -1.78 0.56 -68.70
N LEU A 8 -1.72 1.30 -69.81
CA LEU A 8 -1.50 2.75 -69.79
C LEU A 8 -2.67 3.51 -69.17
N THR A 9 -3.91 3.12 -69.46
CA THR A 9 -5.11 3.71 -68.83
C THR A 9 -5.16 3.42 -67.32
N PHE A 10 -4.76 2.22 -66.88
CA PHE A 10 -4.71 1.89 -65.46
C PHE A 10 -3.68 2.74 -64.70
N PHE A 11 -2.48 2.93 -65.26
CA PHE A 11 -1.46 3.81 -64.66
C PHE A 11 -1.86 5.28 -64.67
N LEU A 12 -2.56 5.76 -65.70
CA LEU A 12 -3.09 7.12 -65.76
C LEU A 12 -4.20 7.35 -64.71
N CYS A 13 -5.09 6.39 -64.49
CA CYS A 13 -6.09 6.47 -63.44
C CYS A 13 -5.48 6.41 -62.03
N LEU A 14 -4.44 5.62 -61.82
CA LEU A 14 -3.73 5.54 -60.54
C LEU A 14 -2.97 6.85 -60.25
N ALA A 15 -2.32 7.44 -61.26
CA ALA A 15 -1.67 8.75 -61.12
C ALA A 15 -2.68 9.86 -60.83
N LEU A 16 -3.87 9.83 -61.45
CA LEU A 16 -4.94 10.79 -61.19
C LEU A 16 -5.51 10.67 -59.76
N MET A 17 -5.62 9.45 -59.22
CA MET A 17 -6.09 9.24 -57.84
C MET A 17 -5.05 9.71 -56.80
N ILE A 18 -3.76 9.61 -57.10
CA ILE A 18 -2.69 10.14 -56.22
C ILE A 18 -2.69 11.67 -56.22
N THR A 19 -2.94 12.32 -57.36
CA THR A 19 -3.00 13.79 -57.43
C THR A 19 -4.27 14.36 -56.79
N ILE A 20 -5.42 13.68 -56.91
CA ILE A 20 -6.67 14.12 -56.27
C ILE A 20 -6.65 13.83 -54.76
N GLY A 21 -6.02 12.73 -54.33
CA GLY A 21 -5.83 12.41 -52.91
C GLY A 21 -4.92 13.40 -52.17
N GLY A 22 -3.88 13.92 -52.84
CA GLY A 22 -2.98 14.92 -52.27
C GLY A 22 -3.66 16.27 -51.99
N GLU A 23 -4.59 16.70 -52.86
CA GLU A 23 -5.34 17.94 -52.66
C GLU A 23 -6.48 17.77 -51.63
N PHE A 24 -7.12 16.59 -51.55
CA PHE A 24 -8.16 16.31 -50.57
C PHE A 24 -7.63 16.27 -49.12
N PHE A 25 -6.38 15.83 -48.92
CA PHE A 25 -5.75 15.88 -47.60
C PHE A 25 -5.20 17.26 -47.22
N SER A 26 -4.95 18.15 -48.19
CA SER A 26 -4.60 19.55 -47.90
C SER A 26 -5.80 20.46 -47.59
N ALA A 27 -7.01 20.08 -48.04
CA ALA A 27 -8.25 20.81 -47.75
C ALA A 27 -8.90 20.43 -46.41
N LEU A 28 -8.57 19.24 -45.87
CA LEU A 28 -8.74 18.93 -44.44
C LEU A 28 -7.52 19.46 -43.68
N GLY A 29 -7.33 20.76 -43.73
CA GLY A 29 -6.42 21.47 -42.84
C GLY A 29 -6.92 21.31 -41.41
N ILE A 30 -6.61 20.17 -40.78
CA ILE A 30 -6.38 20.12 -39.34
C ILE A 30 -5.22 21.08 -39.15
N LYS A 31 -5.56 22.35 -38.88
CA LYS A 31 -4.65 23.24 -38.22
C LYS A 31 -4.37 22.56 -36.89
N ALA A 32 -3.29 21.79 -36.83
CA ALA A 32 -2.56 21.66 -35.59
C ALA A 32 -2.22 23.10 -35.22
N SER A 33 -3.07 23.72 -34.40
CA SER A 33 -2.70 24.90 -33.66
C SER A 33 -1.48 24.45 -32.87
N ALA A 34 -0.29 24.84 -33.31
CA ALA A 34 0.84 24.85 -32.41
C ALA A 34 0.35 25.71 -31.24
N ALA A 35 0.10 25.09 -30.10
CA ALA A 35 -0.12 25.84 -28.88
C ALA A 35 1.09 26.77 -28.76
N GLU A 36 0.87 28.07 -28.64
CA GLU A 36 1.95 28.98 -28.27
C GLU A 36 2.61 28.40 -27.02
N ALA A 37 3.93 28.20 -27.06
CA ALA A 37 4.65 27.72 -25.90
C ALA A 37 4.44 28.75 -24.77
N VAL A 38 3.66 28.37 -23.77
CA VAL A 38 3.44 29.20 -22.59
C VAL A 38 4.81 29.43 -21.97
N THR A 39 5.28 30.67 -22.01
CA THR A 39 6.58 31.06 -21.48
C THR A 39 6.37 31.69 -20.12
N TYR A 40 6.87 31.05 -19.07
CA TYR A 40 6.77 31.55 -17.72
C TYR A 40 7.96 32.46 -17.38
N SER A 41 7.72 33.45 -16.52
CA SER A 41 8.76 34.30 -15.92
C SER A 41 9.72 33.50 -15.03
N ASN A 42 10.93 34.04 -14.86
CA ASN A 42 11.94 33.51 -13.96
C ASN A 42 11.51 33.67 -12.48
N VAL A 43 11.96 32.76 -11.62
CA VAL A 43 11.70 32.75 -10.17
C VAL A 43 12.03 34.07 -9.47
N LEU A 44 13.18 34.69 -9.76
CA LEU A 44 13.59 35.95 -9.12
C LEU A 44 12.82 37.15 -9.65
N ASP A 45 12.42 37.15 -10.93
CA ASP A 45 11.57 38.19 -11.50
C ASP A 45 10.20 38.25 -10.79
N ASP A 46 9.69 37.09 -10.38
CA ASP A 46 8.42 36.99 -9.66
C ASP A 46 8.55 37.31 -8.18
N LEU A 47 9.54 36.73 -7.49
CA LEU A 47 9.77 37.00 -6.06
C LEU A 47 10.08 38.48 -5.80
N SER A 48 10.81 39.13 -6.71
CA SER A 48 11.18 40.55 -6.58
C SER A 48 10.00 41.53 -6.78
N LYS A 49 8.80 41.04 -7.15
CA LYS A 49 7.58 41.87 -7.17
C LYS A 49 7.13 42.23 -5.76
N ASP A 50 7.44 41.39 -4.77
CA ASP A 50 7.27 41.74 -3.38
C ASP A 50 8.46 42.58 -2.92
N SER A 51 8.22 43.86 -2.62
CA SER A 51 9.26 44.76 -2.12
C SER A 51 9.88 44.36 -0.78
N SER A 52 9.24 43.46 -0.03
CA SER A 52 9.75 42.91 1.21
C SER A 52 10.65 41.68 1.01
N PHE A 53 10.65 41.09 -0.20
CA PHE A 53 11.52 39.97 -0.52
C PHE A 53 12.98 40.40 -0.58
N ASN A 54 13.83 39.70 0.16
CA ASN A 54 15.26 39.94 0.21
C ASN A 54 16.03 38.62 0.02
N PRO A 55 16.73 38.44 -1.12
CA PRO A 55 17.48 37.23 -1.39
C PRO A 55 18.53 36.87 -0.32
N ALA A 56 19.04 37.87 0.42
CA ALA A 56 20.04 37.64 1.46
C ALA A 56 19.51 36.85 2.67
N ASP A 57 18.19 36.74 2.83
CA ASP A 57 17.56 35.95 3.90
C ASP A 57 17.57 34.44 3.61
N TYR A 58 17.99 34.05 2.40
CA TYR A 58 18.04 32.68 1.90
C TYR A 58 19.49 32.28 1.51
N PRO A 59 20.38 32.09 2.49
CA PRO A 59 21.80 31.82 2.21
C PRO A 59 22.04 30.38 1.75
N ALA A 60 22.85 30.17 0.71
CA ALA A 60 23.26 28.82 0.31
C ALA A 60 23.94 28.04 1.45
N LYS A 61 23.57 26.77 1.61
CA LYS A 61 24.10 25.82 2.61
C LYS A 61 24.24 24.45 1.97
N ALA A 62 25.48 24.04 1.72
CA ALA A 62 25.79 22.84 0.93
C ALA A 62 25.24 21.52 1.51
N ASP A 63 25.14 21.42 2.83
CA ASP A 63 24.72 20.20 3.55
C ASP A 63 23.27 20.28 4.06
N ASP A 64 22.49 21.26 3.59
CA ASP A 64 21.09 21.44 3.96
C ASP A 64 20.19 21.07 2.78
N TYR A 65 19.83 19.79 2.74
CA TYR A 65 19.01 19.18 1.69
C TYR A 65 17.50 19.40 1.91
N SER A 66 17.13 20.41 2.71
CA SER A 66 15.73 20.76 2.96
C SER A 66 15.07 21.47 1.79
N LEU A 67 13.74 21.42 1.78
CA LEU A 67 12.89 22.25 0.93
C LEU A 67 12.08 23.17 1.84
N GLN A 68 12.01 24.45 1.48
CA GLN A 68 11.21 25.43 2.23
C GLN A 68 10.35 26.23 1.26
N VAL A 69 9.04 26.17 1.43
CA VAL A 69 8.11 26.98 0.62
C VAL A 69 8.18 28.44 1.06
N ILE A 70 8.45 29.34 0.12
CA ILE A 70 8.49 30.79 0.34
C ILE A 70 7.08 31.37 0.20
N GLN A 71 6.42 31.06 -0.91
CA GLN A 71 5.07 31.51 -1.23
C GLN A 71 4.46 30.65 -2.34
N ILE A 72 3.19 30.91 -2.65
CA ILE A 72 2.53 30.47 -3.89
C ILE A 72 2.12 31.67 -4.73
N ALA A 73 1.83 31.47 -6.02
CA ALA A 73 1.24 32.49 -6.89
C ALA A 73 0.24 31.91 -7.88
N GLU A 74 -0.73 32.73 -8.28
CA GLU A 74 -1.70 32.43 -9.33
C GLU A 74 -1.22 32.98 -10.68
N GLY A 75 -1.14 32.11 -11.69
CA GLY A 75 -0.81 32.45 -13.06
C GLY A 75 -1.93 33.18 -13.80
N THR A 76 -1.60 33.81 -14.91
CA THR A 76 -2.58 34.53 -15.75
C THR A 76 -3.62 33.62 -16.37
N ASN A 77 -3.28 32.34 -16.60
CA ASN A 77 -4.22 31.35 -17.13
C ASN A 77 -4.90 30.53 -16.01
N GLY A 78 -4.77 30.97 -14.75
CA GLY A 78 -5.31 30.26 -13.59
C GLY A 78 -4.44 29.11 -13.09
N GLU A 79 -3.21 28.96 -13.59
CA GLU A 79 -2.23 28.02 -13.03
C GLU A 79 -1.86 28.38 -11.59
N LEU A 80 -1.36 27.42 -10.83
CA LEU A 80 -0.81 27.66 -9.50
C LEU A 80 0.68 27.33 -9.48
N PHE A 81 1.47 28.23 -8.90
CA PHE A 81 2.91 28.05 -8.74
C PHE A 81 3.30 28.01 -7.28
N VAL A 82 4.32 27.22 -6.95
CA VAL A 82 4.99 27.24 -5.64
C VAL A 82 6.44 27.70 -5.80
N TYR A 83 6.87 28.59 -4.91
CA TYR A 83 8.21 29.14 -4.87
C TYR A 83 8.94 28.52 -3.68
N VAL A 84 10.10 27.95 -3.94
CA VAL A 84 10.81 27.11 -2.98
C VAL A 84 12.25 27.60 -2.84
N TYR A 85 12.71 27.63 -1.60
CA TYR A 85 14.10 27.78 -1.24
C TYR A 85 14.73 26.40 -1.04
N GLN A 86 15.80 26.15 -1.78
CA GLN A 86 16.58 24.91 -1.78
C GLN A 86 18.04 25.26 -1.41
N PRO A 87 18.44 25.14 -0.13
CA PRO A 87 19.70 25.70 0.36
C PRO A 87 20.95 25.12 -0.33
N SER A 88 20.92 23.84 -0.69
CA SER A 88 22.06 23.09 -1.23
C SER A 88 22.14 23.05 -2.76
N GLU A 89 21.44 23.94 -3.48
CA GLU A 89 21.31 23.86 -4.95
C GLU A 89 22.66 23.73 -5.67
N ASN A 90 23.62 24.56 -5.26
CA ASN A 90 24.96 24.60 -5.84
C ASN A 90 25.74 23.28 -5.73
N THR A 91 25.28 22.33 -4.91
CA THR A 91 25.94 21.03 -4.68
C THR A 91 25.08 19.83 -5.02
N SER A 92 23.76 19.89 -4.82
CA SER A 92 22.89 18.70 -4.91
C SER A 92 21.87 18.73 -6.05
N GLY A 93 21.54 19.90 -6.61
CA GLY A 93 20.56 20.02 -7.71
C GLY A 93 19.20 19.38 -7.41
N ILE A 94 18.74 19.44 -6.15
CA ILE A 94 17.52 18.76 -5.70
C ILE A 94 16.31 19.44 -6.34
N VAL A 95 15.42 18.63 -6.92
CA VAL A 95 14.18 19.09 -7.53
C VAL A 95 13.01 18.50 -6.73
N ALA A 96 12.10 19.37 -6.28
CA ALA A 96 10.88 18.93 -5.61
C ALA A 96 9.99 18.12 -6.58
N THR A 97 9.31 17.12 -6.05
CA THR A 97 8.52 16.17 -6.85
C THR A 97 7.02 16.45 -6.78
N LYS A 98 6.51 16.70 -5.57
CA LYS A 98 5.08 16.93 -5.33
C LYS A 98 4.84 17.81 -4.11
N VAL A 99 3.59 18.25 -3.94
CA VAL A 99 3.06 18.87 -2.73
C VAL A 99 1.80 18.13 -2.27
N LEU A 100 1.64 17.99 -0.96
CA LEU A 100 0.38 17.59 -0.35
C LEU A 100 -0.41 18.86 -0.02
N MET A 101 -1.54 19.06 -0.68
CA MET A 101 -2.30 20.29 -0.52
C MET A 101 -3.79 20.14 -0.76
N SER A 102 -4.55 21.15 -0.33
CA SER A 102 -5.97 21.32 -0.63
C SER A 102 -6.25 22.73 -1.11
N ASN A 103 -7.20 22.87 -2.04
CA ASN A 103 -7.68 24.16 -2.55
C ASN A 103 -8.94 24.70 -1.83
N THR A 104 -9.25 24.16 -0.64
CA THR A 104 -10.36 24.60 0.21
C THR A 104 -9.88 25.38 1.43
N GLY A 105 -8.58 25.33 1.74
CA GLY A 105 -8.01 25.85 2.98
C GLY A 105 -8.29 24.97 4.20
N THR A 106 -8.83 23.77 4.02
CA THR A 106 -9.06 22.77 5.07
C THR A 106 -8.49 21.41 4.63
N ASN A 107 -8.51 20.43 5.51
CA ASN A 107 -8.10 19.06 5.19
C ASN A 107 -9.05 18.35 4.20
N ASP A 108 -10.18 18.97 3.86
CA ASP A 108 -11.09 18.44 2.85
C ASP A 108 -10.52 18.66 1.45
N GLY A 109 -10.43 17.57 0.69
CA GLY A 109 -9.82 17.59 -0.64
C GLY A 109 -8.30 17.71 -0.62
N LEU A 110 -7.66 17.30 0.49
CA LEU A 110 -6.22 17.02 0.50
C LEU A 110 -5.88 15.95 -0.53
N ASP A 111 -4.86 16.24 -1.34
CA ASP A 111 -4.39 15.35 -2.40
C ASP A 111 -2.92 15.67 -2.73
N PHE A 112 -2.25 14.73 -3.39
CA PHE A 112 -0.90 14.89 -3.89
C PHE A 112 -0.91 15.48 -5.30
N TYR A 113 -0.15 16.57 -5.48
CA TYR A 113 -0.01 17.21 -6.78
C TYR A 113 1.45 17.24 -7.21
N ASP A 114 1.72 16.65 -8.36
CA ASP A 114 3.02 16.68 -9.02
C ASP A 114 3.45 18.12 -9.34
N LEU A 115 4.76 18.33 -9.27
CA LEU A 115 5.41 19.59 -9.58
C LEU A 115 6.24 19.48 -10.86
N ASP A 116 5.99 20.39 -11.82
CA ASP A 116 6.89 20.59 -12.96
C ASP A 116 7.82 21.77 -12.66
N LEU A 117 9.14 21.55 -12.72
CA LEU A 117 10.12 22.63 -12.55
C LEU A 117 10.01 23.62 -13.72
N VAL A 118 9.75 24.88 -13.39
CA VAL A 118 9.56 25.97 -14.37
C VAL A 118 10.82 26.83 -14.50
N SER A 119 11.42 27.20 -13.36
CA SER A 119 12.61 28.05 -13.31
C SER A 119 13.39 27.77 -12.03
N ALA A 120 14.71 27.80 -12.13
CA ALA A 120 15.62 27.77 -10.99
C ALA A 120 16.72 28.83 -11.21
N GLU A 121 17.04 29.59 -10.16
CA GLU A 121 18.13 30.56 -10.16
C GLU A 121 18.78 30.62 -8.77
N GLY A 122 19.99 30.08 -8.67
CA GLY A 122 20.64 29.83 -7.38
C GLY A 122 19.76 28.95 -6.50
N VAL A 123 19.61 29.34 -5.23
CA VAL A 123 18.81 28.58 -4.24
C VAL A 123 17.29 28.72 -4.41
N PHE A 124 16.81 29.44 -5.44
CA PHE A 124 15.39 29.72 -5.63
C PHE A 124 14.82 28.92 -6.78
N TYR A 125 13.70 28.25 -6.53
CA TYR A 125 13.01 27.40 -7.48
C TYR A 125 11.55 27.83 -7.61
N LYS A 126 11.02 27.70 -8.82
CA LYS A 126 9.62 27.92 -9.17
C LYS A 126 9.08 26.66 -9.82
N TYR A 127 7.99 26.15 -9.29
CA TYR A 127 7.31 24.97 -9.82
C TYR A 127 5.88 25.30 -10.21
N LEU A 128 5.41 24.69 -11.29
CA LEU A 128 3.99 24.61 -11.65
C LEU A 128 3.37 23.43 -10.90
N ILE A 129 2.26 23.66 -10.21
CA ILE A 129 1.46 22.61 -9.59
C ILE A 129 0.50 22.04 -10.64
N LYS A 130 0.63 20.76 -10.95
CA LYS A 130 -0.14 20.11 -12.03
C LYS A 130 -1.56 19.79 -11.61
N GLY A 131 -2.46 19.76 -12.59
CA GLY A 131 -3.85 19.31 -12.38
C GLY A 131 -4.73 20.27 -11.58
N LEU A 132 -4.20 21.40 -11.11
CA LEU A 132 -4.95 22.42 -10.39
C LEU A 132 -5.13 23.69 -11.21
N THR A 133 -6.36 24.21 -11.19
CA THR A 133 -6.71 25.52 -11.70
C THR A 133 -7.32 26.35 -10.58
N ARG A 134 -6.97 27.63 -10.54
CA ARG A 134 -7.57 28.63 -9.65
C ARG A 134 -9.11 28.63 -9.78
N LYS A 135 -9.80 28.69 -8.64
CA LYS A 135 -11.25 28.92 -8.58
C LYS A 135 -11.58 30.37 -8.92
N GLU A 136 -12.69 30.60 -9.62
CA GLU A 136 -13.18 31.96 -9.92
C GLU A 136 -14.00 32.52 -8.75
N GLU A 137 -13.36 32.66 -7.59
CA GLU A 137 -13.94 33.14 -6.34
C GLU A 137 -13.17 34.35 -5.80
N TYR A 138 -13.82 35.26 -5.06
CA TYR A 138 -13.16 36.45 -4.51
C TYR A 138 -12.17 36.11 -3.38
N THR A 139 -12.48 35.08 -2.59
CA THR A 139 -11.59 34.57 -1.54
C THR A 139 -11.21 33.15 -1.90
N ARG A 140 -9.91 32.87 -1.98
CA ARG A 140 -9.36 31.56 -2.36
C ARG A 140 -8.36 31.14 -1.31
N LYS A 141 -8.45 29.89 -0.86
CA LYS A 141 -7.58 29.35 0.18
C LYS A 141 -6.86 28.11 -0.30
N TYR A 142 -5.59 28.02 0.04
CA TYR A 142 -4.73 26.89 -0.30
C TYR A 142 -4.03 26.43 0.97
N LEU A 143 -4.41 25.25 1.47
CA LEU A 143 -3.70 24.58 2.56
C LEU A 143 -2.59 23.75 1.94
N ILE A 144 -1.35 23.96 2.35
CA ILE A 144 -0.21 23.13 1.95
C ILE A 144 0.39 22.52 3.20
N ILE A 145 0.40 21.19 3.25
CA ILE A 145 0.89 20.42 4.40
C ILE A 145 2.38 20.18 4.26
N SER A 146 2.80 19.65 3.12
CA SER A 146 4.20 19.29 2.87
C SER A 146 4.60 19.42 1.41
N ILE A 147 5.92 19.51 1.21
CA ILE A 147 6.57 19.44 -0.09
C ILE A 147 7.60 18.30 -0.06
N PHE A 148 7.78 17.62 -1.19
CA PHE A 148 8.56 16.39 -1.25
C PHE A 148 9.77 16.54 -2.17
N ARG A 149 10.86 15.85 -1.83
CA ARG A 149 11.99 15.60 -2.72
C ARG A 149 12.22 14.10 -2.87
N PRO A 150 12.97 13.64 -3.89
CA PRO A 150 13.40 12.26 -3.98
C PRO A 150 14.21 11.86 -2.74
N TRP A 151 14.00 10.63 -2.31
CA TRP A 151 14.80 10.01 -1.25
C TRP A 151 16.24 9.83 -1.68
N ASN A 152 17.19 10.02 -0.75
CA ASN A 152 18.60 9.75 -1.01
C ASN A 152 19.37 9.44 0.27
N ASP A 153 19.87 8.21 0.37
CA ASP A 153 20.67 7.73 1.50
C ASP A 153 21.97 8.55 1.70
N ASP A 154 22.55 9.12 0.63
CA ASP A 154 23.74 9.98 0.72
C ASP A 154 23.45 11.29 1.46
N TYR A 155 22.18 11.68 1.60
CA TYR A 155 21.74 12.86 2.35
C TYR A 155 21.46 12.56 3.82
N GLY A 156 21.64 11.30 4.25
CA GLY A 156 21.33 10.83 5.59
C GLY A 156 19.86 10.45 5.78
N ASP A 157 19.12 10.27 4.70
CA ASP A 157 17.79 9.68 4.76
C ASP A 157 17.93 8.19 5.13
N SER A 158 17.11 7.71 6.06
CA SER A 158 17.12 6.31 6.49
C SER A 158 15.73 5.88 6.93
N THR A 159 15.37 4.65 6.61
CA THR A 159 14.16 3.97 7.07
C THR A 159 14.51 2.87 8.08
N GLN A 160 13.48 2.29 8.70
CA GLN A 160 13.64 1.03 9.43
C GLN A 160 13.95 -0.11 8.45
N GLU A 161 14.67 -1.13 8.91
CA GLU A 161 15.05 -2.28 8.08
C GLU A 161 13.79 -3.06 7.62
N GLY A 162 13.67 -3.34 6.33
CA GLY A 162 12.47 -3.90 5.69
C GLY A 162 11.59 -2.86 4.97
N THR A 163 11.89 -1.59 5.17
CA THR A 163 11.15 -0.47 4.54
C THR A 163 12.07 0.28 3.58
N ILE A 164 11.54 0.64 2.41
CA ILE A 164 12.27 1.37 1.37
C ILE A 164 11.79 2.81 1.33
N GLY A 165 12.69 3.79 1.38
CA GLY A 165 12.32 5.19 1.21
C GLY A 165 12.24 5.60 -0.26
N SER A 166 11.20 6.34 -0.64
CA SER A 166 10.98 6.82 -2.02
C SER A 166 11.07 8.35 -2.11
N GLU A 167 10.43 9.07 -1.19
CA GLU A 167 10.47 10.53 -1.15
C GLU A 167 10.53 11.04 0.29
N LYS A 168 11.27 12.11 0.51
CA LYS A 168 11.39 12.78 1.82
C LYS A 168 10.44 13.97 1.87
N ALA A 169 9.64 14.07 2.92
CA ALA A 169 8.71 15.16 3.15
C ALA A 169 9.32 16.28 3.99
N TYR A 170 8.98 17.52 3.64
CA TYR A 170 9.29 18.70 4.44
C TYR A 170 8.00 19.45 4.81
N PRO A 171 7.84 19.85 6.08
CA PRO A 171 6.66 20.56 6.54
C PRO A 171 6.57 21.94 5.88
N VAL A 172 5.38 22.29 5.41
CA VAL A 172 5.01 23.63 4.95
C VAL A 172 4.03 24.26 5.93
N GLU A 173 2.95 23.54 6.23
CA GLU A 173 2.01 23.84 7.33
C GLU A 173 1.31 25.21 7.23
N LEU A 174 1.08 25.70 6.00
CA LEU A 174 0.54 27.04 5.76
C LEU A 174 -0.81 27.00 5.03
N ILE A 175 -1.69 27.91 5.43
CA ILE A 175 -2.89 28.29 4.68
C ILE A 175 -2.60 29.63 4.02
N PHE A 176 -2.49 29.63 2.69
CA PHE A 176 -2.41 30.83 1.89
C PHE A 176 -3.83 31.31 1.55
N THR A 177 -4.14 32.55 1.88
CA THR A 177 -5.43 33.18 1.56
C THR A 177 -5.22 34.32 0.57
N TYR A 178 -5.96 34.25 -0.53
CA TYR A 178 -6.04 35.29 -1.56
C TYR A 178 -7.39 35.99 -1.45
N GLU A 179 -7.37 37.30 -1.30
CA GLU A 179 -8.58 38.13 -1.28
C GLU A 179 -8.52 39.15 -2.40
N THR A 180 -9.44 39.04 -3.35
CA THR A 180 -9.61 40.00 -4.43
C THR A 180 -10.70 41.00 -4.04
N SER A 181 -10.37 42.28 -3.95
CA SER A 181 -11.36 43.35 -3.73
C SER A 181 -12.11 43.68 -5.01
N ILE A 182 -13.21 44.42 -4.88
CA ILE A 182 -14.07 44.84 -6.00
C ILE A 182 -13.31 45.66 -7.06
N ASP A 183 -12.28 46.41 -6.64
CA ASP A 183 -11.42 47.19 -7.53
C ASP A 183 -10.31 46.37 -8.20
N GLY A 184 -10.24 45.06 -7.94
CA GLY A 184 -9.26 44.14 -8.50
C GLY A 184 -7.93 44.06 -7.74
N THR A 185 -7.78 44.76 -6.61
CA THR A 185 -6.61 44.61 -5.74
C THR A 185 -6.60 43.23 -5.11
N ILE A 186 -5.44 42.58 -5.07
CA ILE A 186 -5.27 41.26 -4.45
C ILE A 186 -4.44 41.43 -3.18
N THR A 187 -4.98 40.93 -2.07
CA THR A 187 -4.26 40.79 -0.80
C THR A 187 -3.94 39.32 -0.60
N ILE A 188 -2.71 39.02 -0.20
CA ILE A 188 -2.22 37.67 0.06
C ILE A 188 -1.79 37.60 1.52
N SER A 189 -2.24 36.60 2.24
CA SER A 189 -1.77 36.29 3.59
C SER A 189 -1.43 34.81 3.71
N ALA A 190 -0.56 34.49 4.67
CA ALA A 190 -0.23 33.12 5.04
C ALA A 190 -0.31 32.98 6.56
N GLU A 191 -0.95 31.92 7.03
CA GLU A 191 -1.05 31.59 8.46
C GLU A 191 -0.71 30.11 8.67
N TYR A 192 -0.06 29.80 9.80
CA TYR A 192 0.18 28.41 10.18
C TYR A 192 -1.13 27.74 10.55
N THR A 193 -1.31 26.49 10.13
CA THR A 193 -2.38 25.65 10.66
C THR A 193 -1.98 25.11 12.04
N GLU A 194 -2.88 25.18 13.02
CA GLU A 194 -2.54 24.86 14.42
C GLU A 194 -2.43 23.34 14.68
N ASP A 195 -2.93 22.50 13.76
CA ASP A 195 -3.12 21.07 13.99
C ASP A 195 -2.56 20.21 12.85
N ILE A 196 -1.25 19.97 12.87
CA ILE A 196 -0.55 18.97 12.02
C ILE A 196 0.13 17.91 12.87
N ILE A 197 0.22 16.69 12.34
CA ILE A 197 1.04 15.60 12.86
C ILE A 197 2.21 15.35 11.92
N THR A 198 3.41 15.19 12.49
CA THR A 198 4.58 14.68 11.78
C THR A 198 4.84 13.25 12.21
N VAL A 199 5.04 12.37 11.24
CA VAL A 199 5.53 11.01 11.48
C VAL A 199 7.03 11.07 11.77
N ILE A 200 7.47 10.40 12.84
CA ILE A 200 8.88 10.44 13.28
C ILE A 200 9.67 9.22 12.78
N ASP A 201 9.02 8.07 12.79
CA ASP A 201 9.58 6.81 12.35
C ASP A 201 8.45 6.03 11.69
N GLU A 202 8.75 5.40 10.57
CA GLU A 202 7.80 4.60 9.82
C GLU A 202 8.41 3.30 9.34
N CYS A 203 7.56 2.29 9.30
CA CYS A 203 7.87 0.95 8.87
C CYS A 203 6.68 0.41 8.07
N ALA A 204 6.94 -0.04 6.87
CA ALA A 204 5.97 -0.74 6.03
C ALA A 204 6.45 -2.17 5.78
N GLY A 205 5.50 -3.07 5.61
CA GLY A 205 5.76 -4.46 5.27
C GLY A 205 4.50 -5.28 5.12
N GLU A 206 4.65 -6.59 4.98
CA GLU A 206 3.54 -7.48 4.63
C GLU A 206 3.57 -8.81 5.40
N ILE A 207 2.39 -9.32 5.75
CA ILE A 207 2.23 -10.61 6.44
C ILE A 207 1.46 -11.58 5.55
N TYR A 208 2.03 -12.77 5.32
CA TYR A 208 1.40 -13.80 4.51
C TYR A 208 0.43 -14.68 5.31
N TYR A 209 -0.81 -14.80 4.85
CA TYR A 209 -1.86 -15.67 5.41
C TYR A 209 -2.24 -16.78 4.42
N ASP A 210 -1.98 -18.05 4.80
CA ASP A 210 -2.26 -19.22 3.96
C ASP A 210 -3.77 -19.57 3.92
N ASN A 211 -4.28 -19.84 2.71
CA ASN A 211 -5.66 -20.23 2.42
C ASN A 211 -5.87 -21.76 2.34
N ALA A 212 -4.85 -22.55 2.67
CA ALA A 212 -4.85 -24.02 2.78
C ALA A 212 -5.50 -24.75 1.60
N THR A 213 -4.79 -24.83 0.47
CA THR A 213 -5.25 -25.56 -0.71
C THR A 213 -4.39 -26.80 -1.04
N PRO A 214 -4.97 -27.88 -1.61
CA PRO A 214 -4.22 -29.11 -1.92
C PRO A 214 -3.23 -29.02 -3.10
N SER A 215 -3.25 -27.95 -3.89
CA SER A 215 -2.60 -27.89 -5.22
C SER A 215 -1.63 -26.71 -5.41
N GLY A 216 -1.15 -26.11 -4.33
CA GLY A 216 -0.32 -24.92 -4.34
C GLY A 216 -0.32 -24.23 -2.98
N GLN A 217 0.39 -23.12 -2.86
CA GLN A 217 0.22 -22.17 -1.75
C GLN A 217 -0.59 -20.99 -2.29
N THR A 218 -1.83 -20.86 -1.87
CA THR A 218 -2.68 -19.71 -2.18
C THR A 218 -2.95 -19.01 -0.87
N GLY A 219 -2.90 -17.68 -0.82
CA GLY A 219 -3.02 -16.92 0.40
C GLY A 219 -3.31 -15.45 0.14
N TYR A 220 -3.21 -14.66 1.20
CA TYR A 220 -3.30 -13.21 1.14
C TYR A 220 -2.05 -12.62 1.76
N LEU A 221 -1.54 -11.54 1.19
CA LEU A 221 -0.58 -10.66 1.85
C LEU A 221 -1.38 -9.53 2.49
N SER A 222 -1.31 -9.39 3.81
CA SER A 222 -1.87 -8.24 4.52
C SER A 222 -0.76 -7.23 4.72
N HIS A 223 -0.87 -6.13 3.99
CA HIS A 223 0.09 -5.03 3.99
C HIS A 223 -0.19 -4.11 5.17
N TYR A 224 0.87 -3.71 5.87
CA TYR A 224 0.78 -2.88 7.05
C TYR A 224 1.70 -1.65 6.99
N TYR A 225 1.27 -0.61 7.71
CA TYR A 225 2.03 0.62 7.89
C TYR A 225 2.06 0.96 9.39
N ALA A 226 3.25 0.89 9.99
CA ALA A 226 3.51 1.12 11.40
C ALA A 226 4.29 2.42 11.59
N PHE A 227 3.90 3.23 12.57
CA PHE A 227 4.47 4.56 12.74
C PHE A 227 4.34 5.12 14.16
N SER A 228 5.10 6.17 14.41
CA SER A 228 5.00 7.02 15.61
C SER A 228 4.82 8.48 15.22
N THR A 229 4.24 9.27 16.12
CA THR A 229 3.92 10.67 15.86
C THR A 229 4.64 11.61 16.82
N ASN A 230 4.93 12.83 16.36
CA ASN A 230 5.51 13.88 17.20
C ASN A 230 4.55 14.42 18.27
N LYS A 231 3.26 14.18 18.11
CA LYS A 231 2.20 14.54 19.06
C LYS A 231 1.61 13.30 19.71
N PRO A 232 1.21 13.37 20.99
CA PRO A 232 0.49 12.28 21.65
C PRO A 232 -0.90 12.08 21.04
N ILE A 233 -1.32 10.81 20.96
CA ILE A 233 -2.62 10.39 20.44
C ILE A 233 -3.20 9.35 21.41
N ASP A 234 -4.46 9.53 21.82
CA ASP A 234 -5.16 8.57 22.68
C ASP A 234 -5.83 7.47 21.85
N SER A 235 -6.45 7.85 20.72
CA SER A 235 -7.11 6.91 19.80
C SER A 235 -7.15 7.47 18.39
N ILE A 236 -6.94 6.64 17.37
CA ILE A 236 -7.16 7.00 15.96
C ILE A 236 -8.55 6.50 15.55
N TYR A 237 -9.33 7.36 14.91
CA TYR A 237 -10.66 7.04 14.36
C TYR A 237 -10.60 6.72 12.88
N LYS A 238 -9.82 7.49 12.12
CA LYS A 238 -9.65 7.32 10.68
C LYS A 238 -8.24 7.66 10.22
N ALA A 239 -7.82 7.00 9.15
CA ALA A 239 -6.62 7.36 8.40
C ALA A 239 -6.88 7.27 6.90
N TYR A 240 -6.19 8.12 6.14
CA TYR A 240 -6.23 8.13 4.69
C TYR A 240 -4.83 7.83 4.15
N ILE A 241 -4.74 6.82 3.29
CA ILE A 241 -3.49 6.27 2.78
C ILE A 241 -3.62 6.09 1.27
N ASP A 242 -2.67 6.64 0.53
CA ASP A 242 -2.46 6.32 -0.88
C ASP A 242 -1.27 5.39 -1.01
N PHE A 243 -1.30 4.48 -1.98
CA PHE A 243 -0.17 3.61 -2.28
C PHE A 243 -0.19 3.21 -3.75
N ASP A 244 0.98 2.84 -4.25
CA ASP A 244 1.15 2.30 -5.58
C ASP A 244 1.42 0.80 -5.50
N TYR A 245 0.98 0.04 -6.49
CA TYR A 245 1.32 -1.38 -6.57
C TYR A 245 1.40 -1.86 -8.01
N ASP A 246 2.22 -2.87 -8.21
CA ASP A 246 2.31 -3.59 -9.47
C ASP A 246 2.22 -5.09 -9.24
N TYR A 247 1.78 -5.79 -10.27
CA TYR A 247 1.52 -7.22 -10.19
C TYR A 247 2.67 -8.00 -10.80
N HIS A 248 3.25 -8.88 -9.99
CA HIS A 248 4.39 -9.71 -10.32
C HIS A 248 3.94 -11.11 -10.73
N TYR A 249 4.53 -11.61 -11.81
CA TYR A 249 4.38 -12.99 -12.26
C TYR A 249 5.75 -13.61 -12.59
N TYR A 250 6.09 -14.67 -11.87
CA TYR A 250 7.35 -15.40 -12.01
C TYR A 250 7.13 -16.87 -12.35
N LEU A 251 7.98 -17.38 -13.24
CA LEU A 251 8.09 -18.80 -13.53
C LEU A 251 9.50 -19.28 -13.15
N HIS A 252 9.56 -20.16 -12.16
CA HIS A 252 10.77 -20.85 -11.74
C HIS A 252 10.83 -22.18 -12.49
N THR A 253 11.84 -22.42 -13.32
CA THR A 253 12.00 -23.71 -14.04
C THR A 253 13.41 -24.25 -13.84
N GLY A 254 13.53 -25.47 -13.33
CA GLY A 254 14.83 -26.14 -13.19
C GLY A 254 15.87 -25.39 -12.34
N GLY A 255 15.43 -24.59 -11.36
CA GLY A 255 16.30 -23.78 -10.49
C GLY A 255 16.68 -22.39 -11.05
N LEU A 256 16.11 -21.98 -12.18
CA LEU A 256 16.23 -20.62 -12.71
C LEU A 256 14.90 -19.87 -12.53
N SER A 257 14.95 -18.68 -11.92
CA SER A 257 13.82 -17.76 -11.82
C SER A 257 13.86 -16.80 -13.01
N GLN A 258 12.78 -16.71 -13.79
CA GLN A 258 12.65 -15.70 -14.84
C GLN A 258 11.41 -14.83 -14.60
N PRO A 259 11.56 -13.50 -14.42
CA PRO A 259 10.42 -12.60 -14.43
C PRO A 259 9.75 -12.74 -15.78
N THR A 260 8.47 -13.11 -15.78
CA THR A 260 7.76 -13.36 -17.03
C THR A 260 6.79 -12.21 -17.35
N LYS A 261 6.29 -11.50 -16.32
CA LYS A 261 5.52 -10.27 -16.49
C LYS A 261 5.55 -9.42 -15.22
N ILE A 262 5.69 -8.11 -15.40
CA ILE A 262 5.36 -7.08 -14.41
C ILE A 262 4.31 -6.20 -15.07
N ASP A 263 3.15 -6.06 -14.44
CA ASP A 263 2.06 -5.22 -14.95
C ASP A 263 2.40 -3.73 -14.81
N GLU A 264 1.62 -2.88 -15.49
CA GLU A 264 1.69 -1.43 -15.24
C GLU A 264 1.31 -1.12 -13.79
N GLN A 265 2.09 -0.23 -13.18
CA GLN A 265 1.85 0.28 -11.83
C GLN A 265 0.47 0.93 -11.74
N ARG A 266 -0.21 0.69 -10.63
CA ARG A 266 -1.53 1.21 -10.30
C ARG A 266 -1.45 1.98 -9.00
N SER A 267 -2.32 2.98 -8.83
CA SER A 267 -2.44 3.75 -7.60
C SER A 267 -3.81 3.51 -6.98
N GLU A 268 -3.85 3.38 -5.65
CA GLU A 268 -5.07 3.20 -4.88
C GLU A 268 -5.08 4.12 -3.66
N SER A 269 -6.28 4.55 -3.26
CA SER A 269 -6.52 5.42 -2.11
C SER A 269 -7.54 4.77 -1.20
N VAL A 270 -7.19 4.60 0.07
CA VAL A 270 -8.04 3.94 1.06
C VAL A 270 -8.31 4.84 2.27
N GLU A 271 -9.57 4.87 2.69
CA GLU A 271 -9.98 5.34 4.02
C GLU A 271 -10.11 4.11 4.91
N ILE A 272 -9.34 4.05 6.00
CA ILE A 272 -9.49 3.02 7.03
C ILE A 272 -10.10 3.61 8.29
N THR A 273 -10.98 2.87 8.94
CA THR A 273 -11.66 3.33 10.16
C THR A 273 -11.44 2.39 11.34
N LYS A 274 -11.57 2.92 12.56
CA LYS A 274 -11.35 2.18 13.82
C LYS A 274 -12.25 0.95 13.98
N ASP A 275 -13.47 1.00 13.44
CA ASP A 275 -14.46 -0.07 13.57
C ASP A 275 -14.34 -1.12 12.46
N GLU A 276 -13.47 -0.90 11.46
CA GLU A 276 -13.24 -1.85 10.39
C GLU A 276 -12.43 -3.06 10.87
N ILE A 277 -12.95 -4.22 10.51
CA ILE A 277 -12.39 -5.52 10.80
C ILE A 277 -12.20 -6.24 9.47
N ILE A 278 -11.00 -6.74 9.24
CA ILE A 278 -10.70 -7.66 8.14
C ILE A 278 -10.83 -9.10 8.62
N ASN A 279 -11.40 -9.95 7.79
CA ASN A 279 -11.51 -11.38 8.07
C ASN A 279 -10.46 -12.13 7.23
N LEU A 280 -9.36 -12.51 7.86
CA LEU A 280 -8.28 -13.22 7.18
C LEU A 280 -8.39 -14.72 7.43
N PRO A 281 -8.29 -15.56 6.38
CA PRO A 281 -8.36 -17.00 6.57
C PRO A 281 -7.16 -17.51 7.34
N SER A 282 -7.40 -18.64 8.01
CA SER A 282 -6.38 -19.45 8.62
C SER A 282 -6.71 -20.91 8.37
N GLY A 283 -5.77 -21.62 7.76
CA GLY A 283 -5.95 -23.03 7.48
C GLY A 283 -4.63 -23.77 7.40
N SER A 284 -4.68 -25.06 7.75
CA SER A 284 -3.65 -26.03 7.39
C SER A 284 -4.26 -27.04 6.43
N PHE A 285 -3.44 -27.66 5.59
CA PHE A 285 -3.81 -28.77 4.69
C PHE A 285 -4.60 -29.90 5.40
N TRP A 286 -4.39 -30.14 6.70
CA TRP A 286 -5.13 -31.16 7.45
C TRP A 286 -6.58 -30.78 7.83
N PHE A 287 -6.98 -29.50 7.65
CA PHE A 287 -8.29 -28.97 8.02
C PHE A 287 -9.36 -29.04 6.94
N VAL A 288 -9.04 -29.52 5.73
CA VAL A 288 -10.05 -29.81 4.68
C VAL A 288 -11.14 -30.77 5.20
N PHE A 289 -10.85 -31.51 6.28
CA PHE A 289 -11.78 -32.42 6.94
C PHE A 289 -12.58 -31.82 8.13
N TRP A 290 -12.23 -30.63 8.64
CA TRP A 290 -12.77 -30.09 9.90
C TRP A 290 -13.23 -28.63 9.86
N GLY A 291 -13.04 -27.92 8.74
CA GLY A 291 -13.55 -26.57 8.50
C GLY A 291 -12.43 -25.53 8.35
N LYS A 292 -12.67 -24.50 7.53
CA LYS A 292 -11.82 -23.31 7.42
C LYS A 292 -12.03 -22.44 8.65
N TYR A 293 -10.96 -21.93 9.25
CA TYR A 293 -11.04 -20.88 10.26
C TYR A 293 -10.70 -19.54 9.60
N SER A 294 -11.22 -18.47 10.16
CA SER A 294 -10.77 -17.12 9.85
C SER A 294 -10.70 -16.32 11.14
N TYR A 295 -9.79 -15.35 11.15
CA TYR A 295 -9.58 -14.46 12.27
C TYR A 295 -9.95 -13.04 11.88
N ASP A 296 -10.58 -12.36 12.82
CA ASP A 296 -10.98 -10.97 12.70
C ASP A 296 -9.87 -10.08 13.24
N TYR A 297 -9.32 -9.23 12.39
CA TYR A 297 -8.28 -8.27 12.74
C TYR A 297 -8.78 -6.85 12.55
N PRO A 298 -8.62 -5.95 13.54
CA PRO A 298 -8.88 -4.53 13.33
C PRO A 298 -7.91 -3.95 12.30
N ARG A 299 -8.38 -2.99 11.49
CA ARG A 299 -7.49 -2.23 10.61
C ARG A 299 -6.55 -1.31 11.37
N ILE A 300 -6.99 -0.77 12.51
CA ILE A 300 -6.19 0.14 13.34
C ILE A 300 -5.88 -0.53 14.69
N ASN A 301 -4.60 -0.71 14.99
CA ASN A 301 -4.16 -1.26 16.26
C ASN A 301 -3.08 -0.38 16.92
N SER A 302 -3.00 -0.47 18.24
CA SER A 302 -1.74 -0.18 18.91
C SER A 302 -0.73 -1.27 18.54
N THR A 303 0.54 -0.89 18.39
CA THR A 303 1.63 -1.84 18.16
C THR A 303 1.63 -2.97 19.19
N LYS A 304 1.34 -2.65 20.46
CA LYS A 304 1.30 -3.63 21.54
C LYS A 304 0.23 -4.69 21.30
N ASP A 305 -0.97 -4.29 20.92
CA ASP A 305 -2.07 -5.22 20.68
C ASP A 305 -1.82 -6.05 19.43
N PHE A 306 -1.24 -5.44 18.40
CA PHE A 306 -0.82 -6.13 17.19
C PHE A 306 0.22 -7.22 17.48
N LEU A 307 1.30 -6.88 18.20
CA LEU A 307 2.34 -7.84 18.58
C LEU A 307 1.83 -8.92 19.53
N ALA A 308 0.84 -8.63 20.38
CA ALA A 308 0.18 -9.65 21.18
C ALA A 308 -0.66 -10.63 20.33
N GLN A 309 -1.16 -10.16 19.19
CA GLN A 309 -1.97 -10.97 18.26
C GLN A 309 -1.10 -11.77 17.29
N GLU A 310 -0.07 -11.18 16.69
CA GLU A 310 0.71 -11.74 15.56
C GLU A 310 2.20 -11.95 15.89
N GLY A 311 2.70 -11.40 16.99
CA GLY A 311 4.13 -11.32 17.27
C GLY A 311 4.84 -12.65 17.50
N THR A 312 4.14 -13.78 17.55
CA THR A 312 4.79 -15.11 17.53
C THR A 312 5.38 -15.43 16.17
N ASP A 313 4.77 -14.90 15.10
CA ASP A 313 4.94 -15.43 13.75
C ASP A 313 5.65 -14.46 12.80
N LEU A 314 5.89 -13.24 13.29
CA LEU A 314 6.78 -12.29 12.66
C LEU A 314 8.24 -12.73 12.78
N THR A 315 9.11 -12.20 11.91
CA THR A 315 10.56 -12.30 12.08
C THR A 315 11.00 -11.47 13.29
N ASP A 316 12.17 -11.80 13.87
CA ASP A 316 12.71 -11.03 14.99
C ASP A 316 13.03 -9.57 14.56
N GLN A 317 13.40 -9.37 13.30
CA GLN A 317 13.67 -8.05 12.73
C GLN A 317 12.40 -7.21 12.68
N SER A 318 11.34 -7.72 12.05
CA SER A 318 10.05 -7.02 11.92
C SER A 318 9.45 -6.73 13.29
N LYS A 319 9.57 -7.66 14.26
CA LYS A 319 9.16 -7.41 15.65
C LYS A 319 9.90 -6.23 16.25
N ASN A 320 11.21 -6.15 16.07
CA ASN A 320 12.01 -5.08 16.62
C ASN A 320 11.61 -3.73 16.01
N ALA A 321 11.49 -3.66 14.68
CA ALA A 321 11.04 -2.45 13.96
C ALA A 321 9.63 -2.00 14.40
N ILE A 322 8.66 -2.92 14.38
CA ILE A 322 7.27 -2.65 14.79
C ILE A 322 7.20 -2.24 16.27
N SER A 323 7.96 -2.89 17.16
CA SER A 323 7.90 -2.62 18.61
C SER A 323 8.33 -1.21 19.01
N GLN A 324 9.05 -0.50 18.14
CA GLN A 324 9.44 0.89 18.34
C GLN A 324 8.31 1.87 17.99
N GLN A 325 7.27 1.39 17.30
CA GLN A 325 6.16 2.20 16.81
C GLN A 325 4.99 2.27 17.80
N GLN A 326 4.18 3.31 17.68
CA GLN A 326 2.98 3.49 18.51
C GLN A 326 1.75 2.82 17.90
N TRP A 327 1.58 2.98 16.58
CA TRP A 327 0.40 2.58 15.83
C TRP A 327 0.79 1.70 14.66
N ILE A 328 -0.14 0.84 14.26
CA ILE A 328 -0.02 0.02 13.06
C ILE A 328 -1.37 -0.11 12.38
N PHE A 329 -1.34 0.09 11.07
CA PHE A 329 -2.49 0.03 10.18
C PHE A 329 -2.37 -1.18 9.26
N ARG A 330 -3.44 -1.94 9.08
CA ARG A 330 -3.61 -2.87 7.95
C ARG A 330 -4.45 -2.17 6.90
N TYR A 331 -3.84 -1.81 5.79
CA TYR A 331 -4.45 -0.89 4.82
C TYR A 331 -4.86 -1.58 3.52
N TYR A 332 -4.22 -2.71 3.18
CA TYR A 332 -4.47 -3.40 1.93
C TYR A 332 -4.23 -4.91 2.07
N GLU A 333 -5.03 -5.70 1.35
CA GLU A 333 -4.89 -7.14 1.29
C GLU A 333 -4.80 -7.58 -0.18
N SER A 334 -3.68 -8.16 -0.58
CA SER A 334 -3.46 -8.64 -1.94
C SER A 334 -3.45 -10.16 -2.02
N ASP A 335 -3.83 -10.71 -3.17
CA ASP A 335 -3.77 -12.16 -3.40
C ASP A 335 -2.33 -12.61 -3.62
N TYR A 336 -1.97 -13.74 -3.01
CA TYR A 336 -0.74 -14.47 -3.31
C TYR A 336 -1.08 -15.86 -3.83
N ASN A 337 -0.52 -16.23 -4.98
CA ASN A 337 -0.71 -17.55 -5.56
C ASN A 337 0.63 -18.14 -5.98
N SER A 338 0.92 -19.33 -5.47
CA SER A 338 2.01 -20.19 -5.89
C SER A 338 1.47 -21.54 -6.30
N SER A 339 1.79 -21.96 -7.52
CA SER A 339 1.34 -23.24 -8.07
C SER A 339 2.51 -24.09 -8.56
N TYR A 340 2.38 -25.40 -8.31
CA TYR A 340 3.38 -26.38 -8.73
C TYR A 340 2.99 -27.00 -10.06
N LEU A 341 3.83 -26.77 -11.08
CA LEU A 341 3.86 -27.54 -12.32
C LEU A 341 5.03 -28.54 -12.23
N SER A 342 4.96 -29.67 -12.93
CA SER A 342 5.83 -30.84 -12.69
C SER A 342 7.32 -30.57 -12.36
N THR A 343 7.95 -29.61 -13.05
CA THR A 343 9.35 -29.19 -12.86
C THR A 343 9.50 -27.67 -12.69
N SER A 344 8.38 -26.97 -12.50
CA SER A 344 8.33 -25.52 -12.44
C SER A 344 7.40 -25.02 -11.34
N THR A 345 7.74 -23.92 -10.70
CA THR A 345 6.84 -23.20 -9.78
C THR A 345 6.43 -21.90 -10.44
N MET A 346 5.15 -21.56 -10.36
CA MET A 346 4.63 -20.26 -10.78
C MET A 346 4.23 -19.47 -9.55
N GLU A 347 4.65 -18.21 -9.46
CA GLU A 347 4.35 -17.30 -8.35
C GLU A 347 3.75 -15.99 -8.87
N GLU A 348 2.71 -15.54 -8.19
CA GLU A 348 1.85 -14.42 -8.54
C GLU A 348 1.52 -13.62 -7.27
N TRP A 349 1.85 -12.33 -7.25
CA TRP A 349 1.59 -11.46 -6.10
C TRP A 349 1.58 -9.98 -6.49
N SER A 350 1.06 -9.13 -5.61
CA SER A 350 1.20 -7.67 -5.72
C SER A 350 2.37 -7.18 -4.89
N HIS A 351 3.22 -6.32 -5.46
CA HIS A 351 4.24 -5.59 -4.72
C HIS A 351 3.75 -4.18 -4.46
N VAL A 352 3.69 -3.77 -3.19
CA VAL A 352 3.26 -2.42 -2.80
C VAL A 352 4.47 -1.50 -2.62
N THR A 353 4.33 -0.30 -3.16
CA THR A 353 5.33 0.76 -3.21
C THR A 353 4.68 2.10 -2.89
N ASP A 354 5.50 3.09 -2.54
CA ASP A 354 5.09 4.48 -2.35
C ASP A 354 3.80 4.69 -1.53
N ILE A 355 3.78 4.14 -0.33
CA ILE A 355 2.77 4.33 0.70
C ILE A 355 2.88 5.76 1.23
N ARG A 356 1.73 6.43 1.30
CA ARG A 356 1.58 7.86 1.57
C ARG A 356 0.42 8.08 2.54
N MET A 357 0.71 8.20 3.83
CA MET A 357 -0.29 8.61 4.81
C MET A 357 -0.40 10.14 4.83
N PHE A 358 -1.60 10.67 4.58
CA PHE A 358 -1.76 12.12 4.36
C PHE A 358 -2.80 12.81 5.24
N ARG A 359 -3.68 12.07 5.92
CA ARG A 359 -4.69 12.63 6.83
C ARG A 359 -5.04 11.67 7.95
N LEU A 360 -5.19 12.21 9.17
CA LEU A 360 -5.62 11.47 10.35
C LEU A 360 -6.79 12.17 11.03
N ILE A 361 -7.73 11.37 11.51
CA ILE A 361 -8.75 11.81 12.46
C ILE A 361 -8.54 11.05 13.76
N TYR A 362 -8.22 11.77 14.84
CA TYR A 362 -7.80 11.15 16.11
C TYR A 362 -8.32 11.91 17.33
N GLU A 363 -8.26 11.27 18.49
CA GLU A 363 -8.57 11.86 19.79
C GLU A 363 -7.31 12.12 20.60
N TYR A 364 -7.25 13.28 21.23
CA TYR A 364 -6.28 13.56 22.28
C TYR A 364 -6.91 14.44 23.37
N ASN A 365 -6.77 14.03 24.63
CA ASN A 365 -7.36 14.71 25.80
C ASN A 365 -8.87 14.97 25.66
N GLY A 366 -9.60 14.03 25.04
CA GLY A 366 -11.04 14.12 24.82
C GLY A 366 -11.48 15.11 23.74
N GLN A 367 -10.56 15.64 22.94
CA GLN A 367 -10.85 16.45 21.74
C GLN A 367 -10.51 15.67 20.48
N ILE A 368 -11.36 15.82 19.45
CA ILE A 368 -11.16 15.20 18.14
C ILE A 368 -10.48 16.20 17.22
N TYR A 369 -9.41 15.74 16.59
CA TYR A 369 -8.62 16.49 15.62
C TYR A 369 -8.74 15.82 14.27
N ASP A 370 -8.85 16.63 13.23
CA ASP A 370 -8.83 16.23 11.82
C ASP A 370 -7.67 16.99 11.20
N VAL A 371 -6.59 16.29 10.86
CA VAL A 371 -5.29 16.89 10.55
C VAL A 371 -4.69 16.32 9.27
N GLY A 372 -4.01 17.19 8.52
CA GLY A 372 -3.03 16.76 7.53
C GLY A 372 -1.79 16.18 8.19
N VAL A 373 -1.15 15.24 7.51
CA VAL A 373 0.03 14.52 8.01
C VAL A 373 1.25 14.88 7.18
N VAL A 374 2.35 15.17 7.86
CA VAL A 374 3.70 15.22 7.27
C VAL A 374 4.35 13.86 7.51
N ALA A 375 4.41 13.02 6.49
CA ALA A 375 5.05 11.70 6.49
C ALA A 375 5.91 11.55 5.23
N ASP A 376 6.98 10.78 5.31
CA ASP A 376 7.73 10.43 4.10
C ASP A 376 6.92 9.46 3.24
N VAL A 377 7.42 9.21 2.03
CA VAL A 377 6.85 8.20 1.14
C VAL A 377 7.74 6.98 1.22
N VAL A 378 7.16 5.86 1.64
CA VAL A 378 7.90 4.61 1.87
C VAL A 378 7.23 3.43 1.18
N GLY A 379 7.99 2.39 0.89
CA GLY A 379 7.50 1.14 0.31
C GLY A 379 8.01 -0.08 1.06
N GLU A 380 7.62 -1.23 0.56
CA GLU A 380 7.94 -2.53 1.15
C GLU A 380 9.10 -3.18 0.39
N ASP A 381 9.96 -3.92 1.08
CA ASP A 381 11.11 -4.62 0.47
C ASP A 381 10.73 -5.92 -0.27
N ASN A 382 9.43 -6.22 -0.34
CA ASN A 382 8.85 -7.41 -0.98
C ASN A 382 9.28 -8.73 -0.32
N VAL A 383 9.66 -8.67 0.96
CA VAL A 383 9.93 -9.83 1.80
C VAL A 383 8.89 -9.88 2.91
N SER A 384 8.10 -10.95 2.95
CA SER A 384 7.10 -11.08 4.00
C SER A 384 7.75 -11.13 5.39
N ASP A 385 7.24 -10.28 6.27
CA ASP A 385 7.67 -10.10 7.66
C ASP A 385 7.27 -11.24 8.58
N GLY A 386 6.51 -12.19 8.06
CA GLY A 386 6.08 -13.37 8.77
C GLY A 386 5.00 -14.10 8.02
N SER A 387 4.85 -15.38 8.33
CA SER A 387 3.60 -16.07 8.03
C SER A 387 2.63 -15.69 9.16
N GLY A 388 1.56 -14.96 8.88
CA GLY A 388 0.48 -14.74 9.86
C GLY A 388 0.03 -16.08 10.44
N LYS A 389 -0.39 -16.10 11.71
CA LYS A 389 -0.59 -17.31 12.53
C LYS A 389 -0.48 -18.63 11.76
N PRO A 390 0.73 -19.22 11.67
CA PRO A 390 0.89 -20.54 11.13
C PRO A 390 0.06 -21.46 12.01
N THR A 391 -0.54 -22.46 11.40
CA THR A 391 -1.28 -23.52 12.08
C THR A 391 -0.34 -24.43 12.88
N TYR A 392 0.46 -23.88 13.80
CA TYR A 392 1.22 -24.65 14.77
C TYR A 392 0.35 -24.91 16.00
N ILE A 393 -0.65 -25.75 15.77
CA ILE A 393 -1.28 -26.53 16.83
C ILE A 393 -0.28 -27.58 17.34
N TRP A 394 0.98 -27.64 16.87
CA TRP A 394 1.97 -28.64 17.26
C TRP A 394 2.18 -28.76 18.77
N GLU A 395 2.14 -27.65 19.53
CA GLU A 395 2.27 -27.72 21.00
C GLU A 395 0.99 -28.21 21.70
N GLY A 396 -0.18 -27.83 21.18
CA GLY A 396 -1.47 -28.35 21.63
C GLY A 396 -1.65 -29.83 21.31
N TRP A 397 -1.34 -30.24 20.08
CA TRP A 397 -1.33 -31.64 19.65
C TRP A 397 -0.27 -32.44 20.35
N LYS A 398 0.92 -31.93 20.66
CA LYS A 398 1.90 -32.71 21.43
C LYS A 398 1.32 -33.09 22.78
N LYS A 399 0.69 -32.13 23.47
CA LYS A 399 0.08 -32.36 24.77
C LYS A 399 -1.13 -33.29 24.68
N ASP A 400 -2.05 -33.03 23.74
CA ASP A 400 -3.26 -33.83 23.58
C ASP A 400 -2.97 -35.23 23.01
N PHE A 401 -2.03 -35.36 22.08
CA PHE A 401 -1.53 -36.65 21.56
C PHE A 401 -0.72 -37.39 22.62
N GLU A 402 0.13 -36.72 23.42
CA GLU A 402 0.79 -37.36 24.56
C GLU A 402 -0.23 -37.85 25.59
N ASP A 403 -1.28 -37.09 25.88
CA ASP A 403 -2.29 -37.48 26.86
C ASP A 403 -3.19 -38.60 26.33
N VAL A 404 -3.52 -38.60 25.03
CA VAL A 404 -4.16 -39.73 24.34
C VAL A 404 -3.24 -40.96 24.31
N MET A 405 -1.95 -40.80 24.02
CA MET A 405 -0.98 -41.90 24.00
C MET A 405 -0.71 -42.44 25.41
N LYS A 406 -0.66 -41.59 26.44
CA LYS A 406 -0.61 -42.01 27.85
C LYS A 406 -1.87 -42.80 28.21
N PHE A 407 -3.04 -42.32 27.80
CA PHE A 407 -4.31 -43.01 28.02
C PHE A 407 -4.35 -44.38 27.31
N LEU A 408 -3.93 -44.45 26.04
CA LEU A 408 -3.83 -45.70 25.29
C LEU A 408 -2.77 -46.65 25.87
N MET A 409 -1.65 -46.11 26.38
CA MET A 409 -0.61 -46.89 27.04
C MET A 409 -1.10 -47.45 28.39
N ILE A 410 -1.90 -46.69 29.14
CA ILE A 410 -2.59 -47.17 30.35
C ILE A 410 -3.55 -48.31 29.99
N ILE A 411 -4.36 -48.16 28.93
CA ILE A 411 -5.24 -49.24 28.44
C ILE A 411 -4.42 -50.46 28.03
N ALA A 412 -3.31 -50.28 27.31
CA ALA A 412 -2.43 -51.36 26.90
C ALA A 412 -1.80 -52.07 28.11
N ILE A 413 -1.39 -51.34 29.15
CA ILE A 413 -0.87 -51.89 30.41
C ILE A 413 -1.97 -52.67 31.15
N PHE A 414 -3.20 -52.16 31.21
CA PHE A 414 -4.34 -52.88 31.80
C PHE A 414 -4.65 -54.17 31.03
N LEU A 415 -4.60 -54.14 29.70
CA LEU A 415 -4.78 -55.33 28.85
C LEU A 415 -3.63 -56.33 29.02
N LEU A 416 -2.39 -55.86 29.20
CA LEU A 416 -1.23 -56.70 29.46
C LEU A 416 -1.30 -57.37 30.85
N PHE A 417 -1.71 -56.62 31.88
CA PHE A 417 -1.95 -57.14 33.24
C PHE A 417 -3.11 -58.16 33.26
N SER A 418 -4.13 -57.94 32.44
CA SER A 418 -5.25 -58.88 32.26
C SER A 418 -4.81 -60.24 31.71
N PHE A 419 -3.71 -60.29 30.96
CA PHE A 419 -3.14 -61.51 30.38
C PHE A 419 -2.21 -62.26 31.34
N LEU A 420 -1.64 -61.56 32.34
CA LEU A 420 -0.64 -62.09 33.27
C LEU A 420 -1.22 -62.65 34.58
N SER A 421 -2.47 -62.34 34.95
CA SER A 421 -3.02 -62.69 36.27
C SER A 421 -4.27 -63.58 36.24
N GLY A 422 -4.09 -64.91 36.07
CA GLY A 422 -4.95 -65.97 36.60
C GLY A 422 -6.49 -65.76 36.55
N PRO A 423 -7.27 -66.28 37.52
CA PRO A 423 -8.74 -66.33 37.45
C PRO A 423 -9.46 -64.97 37.41
N LEU A 424 -8.74 -63.84 37.44
CA LEU A 424 -9.26 -62.50 37.16
C LEU A 424 -9.62 -62.28 35.68
N GLY A 425 -9.12 -63.11 34.76
CA GLY A 425 -9.37 -62.99 33.32
C GLY A 425 -10.85 -63.11 32.91
N PHE A 426 -11.70 -63.70 33.76
CA PHE A 426 -13.13 -63.87 33.45
C PHE A 426 -13.92 -62.55 33.62
N ILE A 427 -13.61 -61.76 34.66
CA ILE A 427 -14.24 -60.45 34.89
C ILE A 427 -13.75 -59.43 33.84
N LEU A 428 -12.47 -59.51 33.48
CA LEU A 428 -11.87 -58.66 32.45
C LEU A 428 -12.37 -58.99 31.04
N LYS A 429 -12.75 -60.23 30.74
CA LYS A 429 -13.43 -60.58 29.48
C LYS A 429 -14.78 -59.88 29.34
N ILE A 430 -15.56 -59.81 30.42
CA ILE A 430 -16.86 -59.11 30.43
C ILE A 430 -16.67 -57.60 30.25
N ILE A 431 -15.67 -57.02 30.90
CA ILE A 431 -15.33 -55.59 30.74
C ILE A 431 -14.82 -55.32 29.31
N TYR A 432 -13.98 -56.19 28.75
CA TYR A 432 -13.49 -56.10 27.38
C TYR A 432 -14.64 -56.19 26.36
N GLU A 433 -15.57 -57.12 26.54
CA GLU A 433 -16.75 -57.23 25.68
C GLU A 433 -17.65 -56.00 25.80
N GLY A 434 -17.81 -55.44 27.00
CA GLY A 434 -18.57 -54.20 27.22
C GLY A 434 -17.91 -52.96 26.59
N VAL A 435 -16.60 -52.81 26.75
CA VAL A 435 -15.82 -51.70 26.19
C VAL A 435 -15.73 -51.81 24.67
N THR A 436 -15.47 -52.99 24.11
CA THR A 436 -15.46 -53.20 22.65
C THR A 436 -16.85 -53.02 22.05
N PHE A 437 -17.92 -53.38 22.76
CA PHE A 437 -19.28 -53.07 22.34
C PHE A 437 -19.54 -51.56 22.29
N LEU A 438 -19.18 -50.82 23.35
CA LEU A 438 -19.33 -49.36 23.38
C LEU A 438 -18.48 -48.66 22.30
N LEU A 439 -17.22 -49.06 22.14
CA LEU A 439 -16.36 -48.56 21.05
C LEU A 439 -16.95 -48.88 19.68
N SER A 440 -17.48 -50.09 19.48
CA SER A 440 -18.14 -50.46 18.23
C SER A 440 -19.42 -49.65 17.99
N LEU A 441 -20.14 -49.28 19.05
CA LEU A 441 -21.36 -48.48 18.98
C LEU A 441 -21.02 -47.04 18.61
N VAL A 442 -20.00 -46.45 19.26
CA VAL A 442 -19.48 -45.11 18.95
C VAL A 442 -18.96 -45.05 17.51
N LEU A 443 -18.16 -46.04 17.08
CA LEU A 443 -17.69 -46.15 15.70
C LEU A 443 -18.83 -46.34 14.71
N LYS A 444 -19.86 -47.13 15.04
CA LYS A 444 -21.04 -47.30 14.17
C LYS A 444 -21.86 -46.03 14.06
N ILE A 445 -21.98 -45.24 15.13
CA ILE A 445 -22.68 -43.94 15.13
C ILE A 445 -21.88 -42.91 14.33
N LEU A 446 -20.56 -42.83 14.53
CA LEU A 446 -19.65 -41.96 13.76
C LEU A 446 -19.60 -42.32 12.27
N LEU A 447 -19.62 -43.62 11.94
CA LEU A 447 -19.60 -44.12 10.56
C LEU A 447 -21.00 -44.22 9.93
N PHE A 448 -22.07 -43.99 10.68
CA PHE A 448 -23.45 -43.99 10.19
C PHE A 448 -23.68 -42.96 9.07
N PRO A 449 -23.28 -41.67 9.20
CA PRO A 449 -23.43 -40.70 8.13
C PRO A 449 -22.67 -41.10 6.85
N PHE A 450 -21.49 -41.72 6.98
CA PHE A 450 -20.71 -42.19 5.83
C PHE A 450 -21.40 -43.36 5.11
N LYS A 451 -21.96 -44.32 5.85
CA LYS A 451 -22.74 -45.42 5.26
C LYS A 451 -24.04 -44.93 4.62
N PHE A 452 -24.68 -43.91 5.20
CA PHE A 452 -25.85 -43.26 4.64
C PHE A 452 -25.51 -42.51 3.33
N PHE A 453 -24.37 -41.80 3.29
CA PHE A 453 -23.86 -41.15 2.07
C PHE A 453 -23.52 -42.14 0.97
N VAL A 454 -22.82 -43.24 1.29
CA VAL A 454 -22.51 -44.31 0.32
C VAL A 454 -23.78 -45.00 -0.19
N TRP A 455 -24.80 -45.15 0.66
CA TRP A 455 -26.12 -45.66 0.25
C TRP A 455 -26.88 -44.70 -0.67
N LEU A 456 -26.81 -43.39 -0.41
CA LEU A 456 -27.39 -42.34 -1.26
C LEU A 456 -26.72 -42.29 -2.65
N LEU A 457 -25.40 -42.45 -2.70
CA LEU A 457 -24.63 -42.49 -3.95
C LEU A 457 -24.94 -43.74 -4.80
N LYS A 458 -25.16 -44.89 -4.17
CA LYS A 458 -25.55 -46.14 -4.86
C LYS A 458 -26.99 -46.17 -5.36
N LYS A 459 -27.84 -45.21 -4.98
CA LYS A 459 -29.24 -45.15 -5.39
C LYS A 459 -29.47 -44.28 -6.64
N ASN A 460 -28.43 -43.56 -7.08
CA ASN A 460 -28.45 -42.68 -8.25
C ASN A 460 -27.61 -43.21 -9.43
N GLU A 461 -27.16 -44.47 -9.37
CA GLU A 461 -26.89 -45.32 -10.53
C GLU A 461 -28.06 -46.30 -10.68
#